data_AF-A0A327MFY4-F1
#
_entry.id   AF-A0A327MFY4-F1
#
_cell.length_a   1.000
_cell.length_b   1.000
_cell.length_c   1.000
_cell.angle_alpha   90.00
_cell.angle_beta   90.00
_cell.angle_gamma   90.00
#
_symmetry.space_group_name_H-M   'P 1'
#
loop_
_entity.id
_entity.type
_entity.pdbx_description
1 polymer ?
#
loop_
_entity_poly.entity_id
_entity_poly.type
_entity_poly.pdbx_seq_one_letter_code
_entity_poly.pdbx_strand_id
1 'polypeptide(L)'
;MSPPTTAWPRHVAAGSGLLAAALQFAGALKSLPGLAALPVDLTLLVALPLLPALALLLLARRWEMRPILAAPLLAASLLLLWLTLAGGWSSSRLVLAEKLPQLVLLGPAMLLAGLLVGADAASLRRFCSAVVVIGLLIGAATAWGVMNGTVILGGALGQDPQKLRVQYQLAGLAIACAAGLAALRVMEARGPGRVGWVAILLLLGLAVLVPGGRAALLGLLLGAAGAPALLLCLSGRWIVALGWLGLIAGLGLGGLAALLALPGVDLGLRTLERLFGDPATATPARLILWGEALRWAAEAAPWGLGTGGFTLAAGTGDDRSLHPHNHALEALVEGGLPGLLLWLLAFGGAVALAIGLAWRVAPGRAARVAALTLPVALTAMVSTDLGNRMVWFGLGLLLSLGMEARPIPPMATEGPHV
;
A
#
# COMPACT_ATOMS: atom_id res chain seq x y z
N MET A 1 42.65 -7.98 18.35
CA MET A 1 41.42 -7.23 18.70
C MET A 1 40.62 -7.03 17.43
N SER A 2 39.46 -7.68 17.32
CA SER A 2 38.56 -7.49 16.18
C SER A 2 38.06 -6.05 16.20
N PRO A 3 38.13 -5.29 15.09
CA PRO A 3 37.60 -3.93 15.07
C PRO A 3 36.12 -3.98 15.47
N PRO A 4 35.64 -3.03 16.28
CA PRO A 4 34.26 -2.98 16.71
C PRO A 4 33.36 -3.01 15.48
N THR A 5 32.72 -4.15 15.26
CA THR A 5 31.79 -4.33 14.15
C THR A 5 30.71 -3.26 14.26
N THR A 6 30.48 -2.55 13.16
CA THR A 6 29.58 -1.41 13.06
C THR A 6 28.12 -1.85 13.30
N ALA A 7 27.74 -1.99 14.57
CA ALA A 7 26.37 -2.31 14.99
C ALA A 7 25.42 -1.15 14.67
N TRP A 8 25.91 0.09 14.74
CA TRP A 8 25.12 1.32 14.58
C TRP A 8 24.30 1.38 13.26
N PRO A 9 24.89 1.16 12.06
CA PRO A 9 24.12 1.20 10.81
C PRO A 9 23.02 0.12 10.72
N ARG A 10 23.18 -1.01 11.43
CA ARG A 10 22.18 -2.08 11.43
C ARG A 10 20.94 -1.70 12.25
N HIS A 11 21.12 -1.01 13.37
CA HIS A 11 20.01 -0.56 14.22
C HIS A 11 19.20 0.54 13.55
N VAL A 12 19.86 1.51 12.92
CA VAL A 12 19.19 2.58 12.15
C VAL A 12 18.34 1.98 11.03
N ALA A 13 18.92 1.12 10.20
CA ALA A 13 18.19 0.45 9.13
C ALA A 13 16.98 -0.35 9.65
N ALA A 14 17.17 -1.11 10.74
CA ALA A 14 16.09 -1.88 11.33
C ALA A 14 14.95 -0.99 11.87
N GLY A 15 15.31 0.11 12.53
CA GLY A 15 14.37 1.11 13.04
C GLY A 15 13.59 1.78 11.91
N SER A 16 14.25 2.19 10.83
CA SER A 16 13.60 2.81 9.66
C SER A 16 12.55 1.89 9.02
N GLY A 17 12.87 0.59 8.87
CA GLY A 17 11.91 -0.39 8.37
C GLY A 17 10.67 -0.55 9.26
N LEU A 18 10.85 -0.61 10.59
CA LEU A 18 9.74 -0.71 11.55
C LEU A 18 8.87 0.56 11.53
N LEU A 19 9.49 1.74 11.62
CA LEU A 19 8.80 3.02 11.62
C LEU A 19 8.05 3.26 10.30
N ALA A 20 8.63 2.88 9.17
CA ALA A 20 7.95 2.97 7.88
C ALA A 20 6.71 2.06 7.82
N ALA A 21 6.76 0.84 8.37
CA ALA A 21 5.60 -0.05 8.43
C ALA A 21 4.50 0.52 9.34
N ALA A 22 4.90 1.06 10.49
CA ALA A 22 3.97 1.72 11.40
C ALA A 22 3.32 2.96 10.75
N LEU A 23 4.07 3.79 10.03
CA LEU A 23 3.54 4.99 9.36
C LEU A 23 2.60 4.62 8.20
N GLN A 24 3.00 3.64 7.38
CA GLN A 24 2.21 3.12 6.25
C GLN A 24 0.83 2.66 6.72
N PHE A 25 0.77 1.97 7.86
CA PHE A 25 -0.45 1.41 8.41
C PHE A 25 -0.97 2.17 9.65
N ALA A 26 -0.52 3.41 9.90
CA ALA A 26 -0.88 4.13 11.12
C ALA A 26 -2.40 4.34 11.27
N GLY A 27 -3.14 4.52 10.17
CA GLY A 27 -4.60 4.61 10.22
C GLY A 27 -5.28 3.30 10.64
N ALA A 28 -4.74 2.14 10.25
CA ALA A 28 -5.24 0.84 10.70
C ALA A 28 -4.75 0.49 12.11
N LEU A 29 -3.55 0.91 12.49
CA LEU A 29 -3.09 0.78 13.88
C LEU A 29 -3.91 1.65 14.83
N LYS A 30 -4.36 2.83 14.37
CA LYS A 30 -5.22 3.71 15.14
C LYS A 30 -6.57 3.07 15.45
N SER A 31 -7.02 2.08 14.67
CA SER A 31 -8.27 1.37 14.95
C SER A 31 -8.13 0.25 15.98
N LEU A 32 -6.92 -0.04 16.48
CA LEU A 32 -6.74 -1.06 17.51
C LEU A 32 -7.29 -0.58 18.86
N PRO A 33 -7.91 -1.49 19.66
CA PRO A 33 -8.29 -1.19 21.04
C PRO A 33 -7.09 -0.62 21.83
N GLY A 34 -7.33 0.44 22.61
CA GLY A 34 -6.29 1.18 23.33
C GLY A 34 -5.64 2.30 22.50
N LEU A 35 -5.24 2.05 21.25
CA LEU A 35 -4.65 3.07 20.39
C LEU A 35 -5.70 4.07 19.85
N ALA A 36 -6.93 3.60 19.65
CA ALA A 36 -8.06 4.42 19.21
C ALA A 36 -8.35 5.57 20.18
N ALA A 37 -8.20 5.33 21.49
CA ALA A 37 -8.48 6.30 22.54
C ALA A 37 -7.39 7.36 22.74
N LEU A 38 -6.18 7.15 22.20
CA LEU A 38 -5.08 8.11 22.38
C LEU A 38 -5.44 9.44 21.71
N PRO A 39 -5.28 10.61 22.35
CA PRO A 39 -5.55 11.91 21.75
C PRO A 39 -4.40 12.39 20.84
N VAL A 40 -3.71 11.46 20.18
CA VAL A 40 -2.51 11.71 19.38
C VAL A 40 -2.68 11.12 17.98
N ASP A 41 -2.28 11.89 16.96
CA ASP A 41 -2.15 11.42 15.59
C ASP A 41 -0.93 10.49 15.48
N LEU A 42 -1.19 9.19 15.31
CA LEU A 42 -0.14 8.19 15.11
C LEU A 42 0.70 8.45 13.86
N THR A 43 0.15 9.10 12.83
CA THR A 43 0.90 9.50 11.65
C THR A 43 2.03 10.44 12.05
N LEU A 44 1.72 11.52 12.77
CA LEU A 44 2.71 12.50 13.20
C LEU A 44 3.70 11.89 14.18
N LEU A 45 3.21 11.11 15.15
CA LEU A 45 4.05 10.46 16.17
C LEU A 45 5.09 9.52 15.56
N VAL A 46 4.74 8.80 14.49
CA VAL A 46 5.66 7.88 13.81
C VAL A 46 6.51 8.58 12.75
N ALA A 47 5.98 9.60 12.07
CA ALA A 47 6.72 10.39 11.09
C ALA A 47 7.90 11.14 11.74
N LEU A 48 7.70 11.68 12.95
CA LEU A 48 8.71 12.45 13.67
C LEU A 48 10.05 11.68 13.88
N PRO A 49 10.07 10.43 14.36
CA PRO A 49 11.29 9.62 14.42
C PRO A 49 11.68 9.00 13.07
N LEU A 50 10.73 8.79 12.13
CA LEU A 50 11.06 8.21 10.83
C LEU A 50 11.94 9.14 10.00
N LEU A 51 11.64 10.44 9.93
CA LEU A 51 12.40 11.41 9.14
C LEU A 51 13.91 11.45 9.49
N PRO A 52 14.33 11.62 10.76
CA PRO A 52 15.74 11.55 11.11
C PRO A 52 16.32 10.16 10.89
N ALA A 53 15.55 9.08 11.08
CA ALA A 53 16.02 7.73 10.78
C ALA A 53 16.28 7.51 9.27
N LEU A 54 15.47 8.10 8.39
CA LEU A 54 15.70 8.10 6.94
C LEU A 54 16.90 8.96 6.56
N ALA A 55 17.09 10.12 7.18
CA ALA A 55 18.27 10.95 6.97
C ALA A 55 19.56 10.22 7.39
N LEU A 56 19.56 9.57 8.57
CA LEU A 56 20.67 8.75 9.04
C LEU A 56 20.90 7.55 8.13
N LEU A 57 19.85 6.89 7.64
CA LEU A 57 19.97 5.79 6.68
C LEU A 57 20.61 6.27 5.36
N LEU A 58 20.22 7.45 4.87
CA LEU A 58 20.78 8.07 3.68
C LEU A 58 22.28 8.33 3.84
N LEU A 59 22.69 8.87 4.99
CA LEU A 59 24.09 9.19 5.31
C LEU A 59 24.94 7.93 5.61
N ALA A 60 24.35 6.87 6.15
CA ALA A 60 25.07 5.65 6.55
C ALA A 60 25.34 4.66 5.41
N ARG A 61 24.89 4.97 4.18
CA ARG A 61 24.93 4.08 3.02
C ARG A 61 25.52 4.77 1.81
N ARG A 62 26.17 4.00 0.95
CA ARG A 62 26.44 4.39 -0.44
C ARG A 62 25.26 3.94 -1.29
N TRP A 63 24.70 4.85 -2.08
CA TRP A 63 23.53 4.56 -2.90
C TRP A 63 23.95 4.43 -4.36
N GLU A 64 23.65 3.28 -4.94
CA GLU A 64 23.80 3.06 -6.38
C GLU A 64 22.42 3.17 -7.02
N MET A 65 22.27 4.15 -7.91
CA MET A 65 21.02 4.43 -8.60
C MET A 65 21.18 4.18 -10.09
N ARG A 66 20.22 3.46 -10.68
CA ARG A 66 20.17 3.29 -12.13
C ARG A 66 19.60 4.56 -12.79
N PRO A 67 20.20 5.08 -13.88
CA PRO A 67 19.71 6.29 -14.56
C PRO A 67 18.25 6.20 -15.04
N ILE A 68 17.76 4.99 -15.33
CA ILE A 68 16.38 4.74 -15.75
C ILE A 68 15.33 5.18 -14.71
N LEU A 69 15.72 5.40 -13.45
CA LEU A 69 14.85 5.97 -12.43
C LEU A 69 14.51 7.44 -12.65
N ALA A 70 15.33 8.18 -13.41
CA ALA A 70 15.18 9.62 -13.56
C ALA A 70 13.82 10.01 -14.14
N ALA A 71 13.36 9.31 -15.18
CA ALA A 71 12.09 9.63 -15.85
C ALA A 71 10.86 9.49 -14.92
N PRO A 72 10.59 8.35 -14.26
CA PRO A 72 9.43 8.24 -13.38
C PRO A 72 9.55 9.10 -12.12
N LEU A 73 10.75 9.35 -11.59
CA LEU A 73 10.95 10.27 -10.47
C LEU A 73 10.66 11.73 -10.86
N LEU A 74 11.15 12.15 -12.03
CA LEU A 74 10.85 13.46 -12.59
C LEU A 74 9.35 13.60 -12.85
N ALA A 75 8.70 12.60 -13.45
CA ALA A 75 7.26 12.59 -13.65
C ALA A 75 6.47 12.67 -12.34
N ALA A 76 6.88 11.94 -11.29
CA ALA A 76 6.27 12.03 -9.97
C ALA A 76 6.40 13.44 -9.38
N SER A 77 7.56 14.06 -9.54
CA SER A 77 7.85 15.41 -9.03
C SER A 77 7.04 16.47 -9.79
N LEU A 78 7.00 16.35 -11.12
CA LEU A 78 6.20 17.21 -12.00
C LEU A 78 4.70 17.01 -11.77
N LEU A 79 4.23 15.79 -11.49
CA LEU A 79 2.84 15.53 -11.14
C LEU A 79 2.44 16.28 -9.86
N LEU A 80 3.27 16.19 -8.82
CA LEU A 80 3.02 16.88 -7.55
C LEU A 80 3.03 18.41 -7.72
N LEU A 81 3.99 18.93 -8.49
CA LEU A 81 4.03 20.34 -8.85
C LEU A 81 2.78 20.74 -9.64
N TRP A 82 2.40 19.95 -10.63
CA TRP A 82 1.24 20.19 -11.48
C TRP A 82 -0.06 20.21 -10.67
N LEU A 83 -0.27 19.24 -9.77
CA LEU A 83 -1.44 19.21 -8.90
C LEU A 83 -1.44 20.39 -7.91
N THR A 84 -0.27 20.88 -7.49
CA THR A 84 -0.17 22.08 -6.67
C THR A 84 -0.61 23.32 -7.46
N LEU A 85 -0.11 23.47 -8.70
CA LEU A 85 -0.52 24.55 -9.61
C LEU A 85 -2.02 24.48 -9.94
N ALA A 86 -2.53 23.28 -10.18
CA ALA A 86 -3.95 23.02 -10.41
C ALA A 86 -4.84 23.38 -9.22
N GLY A 87 -4.28 23.39 -8.01
CA GLY A 87 -4.96 23.98 -6.85
C GLY A 87 -5.29 25.46 -7.04
N GLY A 88 -4.53 26.21 -7.85
CA GLY A 88 -4.72 27.64 -8.10
C GLY A 88 -6.02 28.00 -8.81
N TRP A 89 -6.63 27.06 -9.55
CA TRP A 89 -7.95 27.23 -10.18
C TRP A 89 -8.99 26.24 -9.64
N SER A 90 -8.72 25.59 -8.51
CA SER A 90 -9.70 24.70 -7.88
C SER A 90 -10.93 25.47 -7.42
N SER A 91 -12.10 24.89 -7.70
CA SER A 91 -13.39 25.41 -7.20
C SER A 91 -13.57 25.14 -5.70
N SER A 92 -12.89 24.15 -5.11
CA SER A 92 -13.03 23.77 -3.69
C SER A 92 -11.82 24.19 -2.88
N ARG A 93 -11.98 25.22 -2.04
CA ARG A 93 -10.94 25.63 -1.08
C ARG A 93 -10.82 24.64 0.08
N LEU A 94 -11.93 24.03 0.50
CA LEU A 94 -11.96 23.11 1.63
C LEU A 94 -11.21 21.81 1.30
N VAL A 95 -11.58 21.14 0.20
CA VAL A 95 -10.94 19.89 -0.22
C VAL A 95 -9.47 20.13 -0.58
N LEU A 96 -9.15 21.27 -1.21
CA LEU A 96 -7.78 21.65 -1.50
C LEU A 96 -6.94 21.80 -0.24
N ALA A 97 -7.44 22.49 0.80
CA ALA A 97 -6.73 22.68 2.06
C ALA A 97 -6.41 21.35 2.77
N GLU A 98 -7.25 20.32 2.58
CA GLU A 98 -6.98 18.97 3.10
C GLU A 98 -6.04 18.15 2.22
N LYS A 99 -6.19 18.20 0.89
CA LYS A 99 -5.39 17.40 -0.05
C LYS A 99 -3.98 17.94 -0.21
N LEU A 100 -3.80 19.25 -0.23
CA LEU A 100 -2.52 19.86 -0.58
C LEU A 100 -1.40 19.49 0.40
N PRO A 101 -1.58 19.50 1.74
CA PRO A 101 -0.56 19.01 2.67
C PRO A 101 -0.21 17.53 2.44
N GLN A 102 -1.20 16.72 2.05
CA GLN A 102 -0.97 15.30 1.77
C GLN A 102 -0.15 15.11 0.50
N LEU A 103 -0.39 15.91 -0.54
CA LEU A 103 0.37 15.87 -1.78
C LEU A 103 1.78 16.45 -1.60
N VAL A 104 1.91 17.64 -1.02
CA VAL A 104 3.17 18.39 -0.98
C VAL A 104 4.10 17.94 0.13
N LEU A 105 3.57 17.53 1.28
CA LEU A 105 4.39 17.12 2.43
C LEU A 105 4.47 15.59 2.54
N LEU A 106 3.33 14.91 2.60
CA LEU A 106 3.32 13.46 2.84
C LEU A 106 3.71 12.66 1.59
N GLY A 107 3.28 13.05 0.40
CA GLY A 107 3.59 12.37 -0.87
C GLY A 107 5.09 12.16 -1.07
N PRO A 108 5.90 13.25 -1.18
CA PRO A 108 7.36 13.16 -1.32
C PRO A 108 8.03 12.38 -0.19
N ALA A 109 7.65 12.64 1.07
CA ALA A 109 8.24 11.97 2.22
C ALA A 109 8.00 10.45 2.17
N MET A 110 6.80 10.03 1.77
CA MET A 110 6.42 8.62 1.70
C MET A 110 7.00 7.93 0.47
N LEU A 111 7.08 8.63 -0.67
CA LEU A 111 7.83 8.19 -1.85
C LEU A 111 9.29 7.91 -1.50
N LEU A 112 9.95 8.86 -0.82
CA LEU A 112 11.33 8.71 -0.37
C LEU A 112 11.49 7.57 0.64
N ALA A 113 10.59 7.47 1.62
CA ALA A 113 10.59 6.40 2.60
C ALA A 113 10.50 5.02 1.93
N GLY A 114 9.57 4.84 0.98
CA GLY A 114 9.42 3.60 0.22
C GLY A 114 10.67 3.29 -0.61
N LEU A 115 11.25 4.30 -1.26
CA LEU A 115 12.46 4.17 -2.07
C LEU A 115 13.65 3.69 -1.22
N LEU A 116 13.94 4.37 -0.10
CA LEU A 116 15.07 4.05 0.78
C LEU A 116 14.89 2.71 1.51
N VAL A 117 13.71 2.46 2.07
CA VAL A 117 13.41 1.20 2.78
C VAL A 117 13.45 0.01 1.84
N GLY A 118 12.94 0.16 0.61
CA GLY A 118 12.96 -0.91 -0.39
C GLY A 118 14.35 -1.20 -0.97
N ALA A 119 15.25 -0.21 -0.95
CA ALA A 119 16.62 -0.32 -1.45
C ALA A 119 17.63 -0.83 -0.43
N ASP A 120 17.38 -0.64 0.87
CA ASP A 120 18.18 -1.22 1.94
C ASP A 120 17.62 -2.58 2.41
N ALA A 121 18.40 -3.64 2.24
CA ALA A 121 17.94 -5.00 2.53
C ALA A 121 17.58 -5.25 4.01
N ALA A 122 18.24 -4.58 4.96
CA ALA A 122 17.94 -4.74 6.38
C ALA A 122 16.63 -4.05 6.76
N SER A 123 16.42 -2.83 6.24
CA SER A 123 15.21 -2.04 6.38
C SER A 123 14.02 -2.78 5.77
N LEU A 124 14.13 -3.26 4.52
CA LEU A 124 13.06 -4.02 3.87
C LEU A 124 12.67 -5.28 4.65
N ARG A 125 13.65 -6.05 5.18
CA ARG A 125 13.35 -7.24 5.99
C ARG A 125 12.57 -6.90 7.26
N ARG A 126 12.95 -5.83 7.94
CA ARG A 126 12.29 -5.37 9.16
C ARG A 126 10.92 -4.80 8.87
N PHE A 127 10.78 -4.01 7.81
CA PHE A 127 9.50 -3.57 7.27
C PHE A 127 8.57 -4.75 7.01
N CYS A 128 8.99 -5.74 6.21
CA CYS A 128 8.16 -6.91 5.91
C CYS A 128 7.73 -7.67 7.18
N SER A 129 8.65 -7.86 8.13
CA SER A 129 8.33 -8.54 9.39
C SER A 129 7.31 -7.77 10.21
N ALA A 130 7.47 -6.44 10.29
CA ALA A 130 6.52 -5.56 10.96
C ALA A 130 5.14 -5.58 10.29
N VAL A 131 5.07 -5.56 8.95
CA VAL A 131 3.80 -5.65 8.22
C VAL A 131 3.04 -6.94 8.53
N VAL A 132 3.73 -8.08 8.61
CA VAL A 132 3.09 -9.36 9.01
C VAL A 132 2.51 -9.26 10.42
N VAL A 133 3.28 -8.72 11.38
CA VAL A 133 2.81 -8.55 12.77
C VAL A 133 1.61 -7.60 12.82
N ILE A 134 1.68 -6.46 12.12
CA ILE A 134 0.59 -5.48 12.03
C ILE A 134 -0.67 -6.11 11.45
N GLY A 135 -0.55 -6.88 10.35
CA GLY A 135 -1.69 -7.58 9.75
C GLY A 135 -2.33 -8.61 10.68
N LEU A 136 -1.52 -9.36 11.44
CA LEU A 136 -2.01 -10.30 12.45
C LEU A 136 -2.73 -9.58 13.60
N LEU A 137 -2.17 -8.50 14.13
CA LEU A 137 -2.78 -7.70 15.19
C LEU A 137 -4.12 -7.09 14.75
N ILE A 138 -4.16 -6.50 13.55
CA ILE A 138 -5.38 -5.94 12.97
C ILE A 138 -6.41 -7.03 12.71
N GLY A 139 -6.00 -8.17 12.14
CA GLY A 139 -6.90 -9.30 11.91
C GLY A 139 -7.53 -9.83 13.20
N ALA A 140 -6.71 -10.02 14.23
CA ALA A 140 -7.18 -10.45 15.55
C ALA A 140 -8.12 -9.43 16.20
N ALA A 141 -7.77 -8.13 16.17
CA ALA A 141 -8.61 -7.06 16.71
C ALA A 141 -9.96 -6.94 15.97
N THR A 142 -9.95 -7.12 14.65
CA THR A 142 -11.15 -7.11 13.82
C THR A 142 -12.06 -8.30 14.17
N ALA A 143 -11.51 -9.51 14.27
CA ALA A 143 -12.24 -10.71 14.65
C ALA A 143 -12.82 -10.58 16.08
N TRP A 144 -12.01 -10.10 17.03
CA TRP A 144 -12.45 -9.83 18.40
C TRP A 144 -13.59 -8.81 18.45
N GLY A 145 -13.49 -7.72 17.69
CA GLY A 145 -14.53 -6.69 17.62
C GLY A 145 -15.85 -7.23 17.09
N VAL A 146 -15.81 -8.13 16.11
CA VAL A 146 -17.01 -8.82 15.59
C VAL A 146 -17.60 -9.78 16.61
N MET A 147 -16.78 -10.62 17.25
CA MET A 147 -17.26 -11.58 18.25
C MET A 147 -17.97 -10.93 19.44
N ASN A 148 -17.55 -9.73 19.85
CA ASN A 148 -18.14 -9.02 20.98
C ASN A 148 -19.28 -8.08 20.60
N GLY A 149 -19.68 -8.02 19.31
CA GLY A 149 -20.65 -7.04 18.80
C GLY A 149 -20.17 -5.58 18.89
N THR A 150 -18.93 -5.36 19.33
CA THR A 150 -18.29 -4.05 19.49
C THR A 150 -17.48 -3.73 18.25
N VAL A 151 -18.10 -3.72 17.06
CA VAL A 151 -17.36 -3.44 15.81
C VAL A 151 -16.98 -1.94 15.76
N ILE A 152 -15.97 -1.59 16.55
CA ILE A 152 -15.34 -0.28 16.69
C ILE A 152 -14.10 -0.30 15.79
N LEU A 153 -14.30 -0.50 14.48
CA LEU A 153 -13.28 -0.13 13.50
C LEU A 153 -13.65 1.24 12.99
N GLY A 154 -13.51 2.26 13.84
CA GLY A 154 -13.68 3.67 13.49
C GLY A 154 -14.55 4.54 14.36
N GLY A 155 -14.89 4.07 15.56
CA GLY A 155 -15.60 4.87 16.57
C GLY A 155 -16.75 4.09 17.20
N ALA A 156 -17.34 4.66 18.26
CA ALA A 156 -18.52 4.12 18.89
C ALA A 156 -19.71 4.04 17.89
N LEU A 157 -20.65 3.13 18.13
CA LEU A 157 -21.93 3.09 17.41
C LEU A 157 -22.58 4.49 17.45
N GLY A 158 -22.84 5.07 16.27
CA GLY A 158 -23.36 6.44 16.12
C GLY A 158 -22.32 7.50 15.67
N GLN A 159 -21.04 7.15 15.53
CA GLN A 159 -20.05 8.02 14.89
C GLN A 159 -20.13 7.98 13.35
N ASP A 160 -19.54 9.01 12.72
CA ASP A 160 -19.45 9.24 11.28
C ASP A 160 -19.18 7.95 10.47
N PRO A 161 -20.17 7.45 9.69
CA PRO A 161 -20.07 6.25 8.87
C PRO A 161 -18.89 6.25 7.90
N GLN A 162 -18.41 7.44 7.49
CA GLN A 162 -17.30 7.57 6.56
C GLN A 162 -15.96 7.16 7.22
N LYS A 163 -15.75 7.52 8.49
CA LYS A 163 -14.54 7.15 9.25
C LYS A 163 -14.44 5.64 9.45
N LEU A 164 -15.57 5.00 9.74
CA LEU A 164 -15.68 3.54 9.83
C LEU A 164 -15.23 2.90 8.50
N ARG A 165 -15.77 3.37 7.36
CA ARG A 165 -15.47 2.81 6.03
C ARG A 165 -13.98 2.89 5.67
N VAL A 166 -13.33 4.03 5.90
CA VAL A 166 -11.91 4.20 5.61
C VAL A 166 -11.07 3.22 6.44
N GLN A 167 -11.39 3.04 7.72
CA GLN A 167 -10.64 2.14 8.59
C GLN A 167 -10.74 0.67 8.15
N TYR A 168 -11.91 0.20 7.71
CA TYR A 168 -12.01 -1.16 7.15
C TYR A 168 -11.14 -1.36 5.90
N GLN A 169 -11.04 -0.34 5.04
CA GLN A 169 -10.20 -0.41 3.84
C GLN A 169 -8.72 -0.48 4.21
N LEU A 170 -8.28 0.36 5.15
CA LEU A 170 -6.90 0.35 5.66
C LEU A 170 -6.55 -0.96 6.37
N ALA A 171 -7.48 -1.49 7.19
CA ALA A 171 -7.32 -2.77 7.86
C ALA A 171 -7.21 -3.92 6.86
N GLY A 172 -8.12 -3.97 5.88
CA GLY A 172 -8.12 -4.97 4.82
C GLY A 172 -6.84 -4.93 3.97
N LEU A 173 -6.33 -3.74 3.65
CA LEU A 173 -5.06 -3.58 2.95
C LEU A 173 -3.87 -4.09 3.77
N ALA A 174 -3.82 -3.81 5.07
CA ALA A 174 -2.77 -4.31 5.96
C ALA A 174 -2.77 -5.85 6.03
N ILE A 175 -3.95 -6.46 6.16
CA ILE A 175 -4.14 -7.92 6.16
C ILE A 175 -3.71 -8.51 4.81
N ALA A 176 -4.09 -7.90 3.69
CA ALA A 176 -3.71 -8.35 2.34
C ALA A 176 -2.20 -8.33 2.11
N CYS A 177 -1.51 -7.23 2.47
CA CYS A 177 -0.06 -7.14 2.39
C CYS A 177 0.64 -8.17 3.29
N ALA A 178 0.14 -8.36 4.53
CA ALA A 178 0.66 -9.37 5.44
C ALA A 178 0.49 -10.79 4.89
N ALA A 179 -0.66 -11.10 4.27
CA ALA A 179 -0.94 -12.39 3.66
C ALA A 179 -0.01 -12.67 2.47
N GLY A 180 0.22 -11.67 1.60
CA GLY A 180 1.20 -11.80 0.52
C GLY A 180 2.60 -12.12 1.02
N LEU A 181 3.05 -11.47 2.10
CA LEU A 181 4.33 -11.76 2.74
C LEU A 181 4.36 -13.13 3.43
N ALA A 182 3.28 -13.54 4.09
CA ALA A 182 3.16 -14.86 4.71
C ALA A 182 3.24 -15.97 3.64
N ALA A 183 2.56 -15.79 2.50
CA ALA A 183 2.62 -16.71 1.37
C ALA A 183 4.04 -16.85 0.81
N LEU A 184 4.80 -15.75 0.72
CA LEU A 184 6.23 -15.82 0.38
C LEU A 184 7.03 -16.63 1.40
N ARG A 185 6.75 -16.44 2.69
CA ARG A 185 7.43 -17.21 3.76
C ARG A 185 7.10 -18.70 3.72
N VAL A 186 5.91 -19.10 3.25
CA VAL A 186 5.60 -20.52 2.99
C VAL A 186 6.57 -21.12 1.98
N MET A 187 6.89 -20.37 0.90
CA MET A 187 7.83 -20.83 -0.13
C MET A 187 9.29 -20.87 0.38
N GLU A 188 9.69 -19.90 1.19
CA GLU A 188 11.05 -19.79 1.72
C GLU A 188 11.32 -20.77 2.88
N ALA A 189 10.31 -21.08 3.69
CA ALA A 189 10.45 -21.92 4.87
C ALA A 189 10.67 -23.40 4.54
N ARG A 190 11.42 -24.08 5.41
CA ARG A 190 11.69 -25.53 5.37
C ARG A 190 11.19 -26.18 6.65
N GLY A 191 10.85 -27.47 6.58
CA GLY A 191 10.43 -28.26 7.73
C GLY A 191 9.16 -27.73 8.43
N PRO A 192 9.05 -27.87 9.76
CA PRO A 192 7.83 -27.52 10.51
C PRO A 192 7.51 -26.02 10.48
N GLY A 193 8.50 -25.15 10.29
CA GLY A 193 8.28 -23.71 10.16
C GLY A 193 7.35 -23.33 9.00
N ARG A 194 7.31 -24.15 7.93
CA ARG A 194 6.38 -23.95 6.82
C ARG A 194 4.93 -24.08 7.26
N VAL A 195 4.62 -25.03 8.15
CA VAL A 195 3.27 -25.24 8.68
C VAL A 195 2.80 -24.01 9.44
N GLY A 196 3.68 -23.41 10.26
CA GLY A 196 3.37 -22.15 10.94
C GLY A 196 3.02 -21.01 9.99
N TRP A 197 3.75 -20.87 8.87
CA TRP A 197 3.43 -19.85 7.86
C TRP A 197 2.15 -20.14 7.08
N VAL A 198 1.83 -21.42 6.81
CA VAL A 198 0.54 -21.81 6.24
C VAL A 198 -0.60 -21.45 7.19
N ALA A 199 -0.46 -21.74 8.48
CA ALA A 199 -1.45 -21.36 9.48
C ALA A 199 -1.65 -19.84 9.55
N ILE A 200 -0.56 -19.05 9.55
CA ILE A 200 -0.63 -17.58 9.49
C ILE A 200 -1.36 -17.11 8.23
N LEU A 201 -1.04 -17.68 7.05
CA LEU A 201 -1.69 -17.33 5.80
C LEU A 201 -3.19 -17.62 5.83
N LEU A 202 -3.59 -18.79 6.35
CA LEU A 202 -4.99 -19.17 6.50
C LEU A 202 -5.73 -18.24 7.47
N LEU A 203 -5.11 -17.92 8.62
CA LEU A 203 -5.67 -16.97 9.59
C LEU A 203 -5.89 -15.58 8.98
N LEU A 204 -4.92 -15.07 8.22
CA LEU A 204 -5.07 -13.79 7.51
C LEU A 204 -6.12 -13.87 6.40
N GLY A 205 -6.21 -15.02 5.71
CA GLY A 205 -7.25 -15.30 4.72
C GLY A 205 -8.66 -15.27 5.32
N LEU A 206 -8.85 -15.83 6.51
CA LEU A 206 -10.11 -15.73 7.25
C LEU A 206 -10.35 -14.29 7.74
N ALA A 207 -9.33 -13.64 8.29
CA ALA A 207 -9.43 -12.28 8.81
C ALA A 207 -9.84 -11.27 7.73
N VAL A 208 -9.43 -11.42 6.47
CA VAL A 208 -9.80 -10.48 5.39
C VAL A 208 -11.29 -10.48 5.07
N LEU A 209 -12.00 -11.57 5.39
CA LEU A 209 -13.44 -11.70 5.13
C LEU A 209 -14.27 -10.83 6.09
N VAL A 210 -13.71 -10.50 7.25
CA VAL A 210 -14.39 -9.80 8.35
C VAL A 210 -14.62 -8.30 8.06
N PRO A 211 -13.65 -7.49 7.59
CA PRO A 211 -13.86 -6.06 7.31
C PRO A 211 -14.92 -5.73 6.25
N GLY A 212 -15.26 -6.65 5.36
CA GLY A 212 -16.24 -6.41 4.30
C GLY A 212 -15.70 -5.82 3.00
N GLY A 213 -14.39 -5.76 2.80
CA GLY A 213 -13.78 -5.07 1.65
C GLY A 213 -13.54 -6.00 0.45
N ARG A 214 -14.31 -5.85 -0.64
CA ARG A 214 -14.05 -6.58 -1.92
C ARG A 214 -12.62 -6.36 -2.42
N ALA A 215 -12.14 -5.12 -2.37
CA ALA A 215 -10.78 -4.76 -2.76
C ALA A 215 -9.71 -5.41 -1.87
N ALA A 216 -9.98 -5.59 -0.57
CA ALA A 216 -9.05 -6.25 0.33
C ALA A 216 -8.90 -7.74 0.02
N LEU A 217 -10.01 -8.44 -0.27
CA LEU A 217 -9.98 -9.84 -0.70
C LEU A 217 -9.22 -10.02 -2.01
N LEU A 218 -9.54 -9.21 -3.03
CA LEU A 218 -8.82 -9.22 -4.30
C LEU A 218 -7.33 -8.86 -4.10
N GLY A 219 -7.03 -7.90 -3.23
CA GLY A 219 -5.66 -7.54 -2.85
C GLY A 219 -4.93 -8.70 -2.19
N LEU A 220 -5.59 -9.44 -1.29
CA LEU A 220 -5.03 -10.64 -0.67
C LEU A 220 -4.74 -11.71 -1.71
N LEU A 221 -5.66 -11.98 -2.63
CA LEU A 221 -5.46 -12.96 -3.71
C LEU A 221 -4.29 -12.54 -4.62
N LEU A 222 -4.23 -11.27 -5.04
CA LEU A 222 -3.12 -10.76 -5.84
C LEU A 222 -1.78 -10.86 -5.11
N GLY A 223 -1.73 -10.53 -3.81
CA GLY A 223 -0.52 -10.63 -3.01
C GLY A 223 -0.09 -12.08 -2.78
N ALA A 224 -1.00 -12.94 -2.32
CA ALA A 224 -0.73 -14.33 -1.97
C ALA A 224 -0.50 -15.23 -3.18
N ALA A 225 -1.13 -14.96 -4.33
CA ALA A 225 -0.88 -15.66 -5.58
C ALA A 225 0.31 -15.07 -6.35
N GLY A 226 0.28 -13.76 -6.58
CA GLY A 226 1.19 -13.07 -7.49
C GLY A 226 2.62 -12.99 -6.99
N ALA A 227 2.84 -12.69 -5.71
CA ALA A 227 4.22 -12.54 -5.21
C ALA A 227 4.99 -13.86 -5.17
N PRO A 228 4.45 -14.99 -4.66
CA PRO A 228 5.14 -16.27 -4.75
C PRO A 228 5.27 -16.79 -6.18
N ALA A 229 4.28 -16.56 -7.04
CA ALA A 229 4.41 -16.89 -8.46
C ALA A 229 5.56 -16.12 -9.11
N LEU A 230 5.70 -14.82 -8.83
CA LEU A 230 6.82 -14.01 -9.30
C LEU A 230 8.16 -14.56 -8.77
N LEU A 231 8.25 -14.88 -7.46
CA LEU A 231 9.46 -15.50 -6.89
C LEU A 231 9.86 -16.77 -7.64
N LEU A 232 8.89 -17.66 -7.90
CA LEU A 232 9.11 -18.94 -8.56
C LEU A 232 9.51 -18.75 -10.03
N CYS A 233 8.84 -17.85 -10.77
CA CYS A 233 9.19 -17.50 -12.15
C CYS A 233 10.61 -16.93 -12.25
N LEU A 234 10.95 -15.95 -11.42
CA LEU A 234 12.28 -15.34 -11.37
C LEU A 234 13.38 -16.34 -10.96
N SER A 235 12.99 -17.44 -10.31
CA SER A 235 13.89 -18.55 -9.94
C SER A 235 13.94 -19.67 -10.98
N GLY A 236 13.37 -19.48 -12.17
CA GLY A 236 13.35 -20.48 -13.26
C GLY A 236 12.35 -21.63 -13.06
N ARG A 237 11.44 -21.53 -12.09
CA ARG A 237 10.49 -22.59 -11.69
C ARG A 237 9.06 -22.28 -12.15
N TRP A 238 8.88 -21.96 -13.44
CA TRP A 238 7.60 -21.50 -13.99
C TRP A 238 6.45 -22.51 -13.83
N ILE A 239 6.70 -23.82 -13.98
CA ILE A 239 5.68 -24.87 -13.78
C ILE A 239 5.15 -24.84 -12.35
N VAL A 240 6.05 -24.68 -11.36
CA VAL A 240 5.68 -24.59 -9.94
C VAL A 240 4.90 -23.30 -9.69
N ALA A 241 5.25 -22.20 -10.37
CA ALA A 241 4.50 -20.95 -10.30
C ALA A 241 3.05 -21.15 -10.80
N LEU A 242 2.86 -21.82 -11.94
CA LEU A 242 1.53 -22.16 -12.46
C LEU A 242 0.76 -23.07 -11.49
N GLY A 243 1.43 -24.08 -10.93
CA GLY A 243 0.84 -24.94 -9.90
C GLY A 243 0.41 -24.17 -8.65
N TRP A 244 1.20 -23.17 -8.21
CA TRP A 244 0.84 -22.28 -7.11
C TRP A 244 -0.37 -21.42 -7.43
N LEU A 245 -0.42 -20.81 -8.62
CA LEU A 245 -1.58 -20.04 -9.07
C LEU A 245 -2.83 -20.91 -9.14
N GLY A 246 -2.71 -22.11 -9.70
CA GLY A 246 -3.79 -23.10 -9.75
C GLY A 246 -4.27 -23.52 -8.36
N LEU A 247 -3.35 -23.72 -7.40
CA LEU A 247 -3.69 -24.03 -6.02
C LEU A 247 -4.46 -22.89 -5.35
N ILE A 248 -4.00 -21.64 -5.45
CA ILE A 248 -4.69 -20.49 -4.86
C ILE A 248 -6.05 -20.27 -5.52
N ALA A 249 -6.14 -20.41 -6.84
CA ALA A 249 -7.42 -20.35 -7.57
C ALA A 249 -8.38 -21.45 -7.12
N GLY A 250 -7.89 -22.69 -7.01
CA GLY A 250 -8.67 -23.84 -6.54
C GLY A 250 -9.15 -23.67 -5.10
N LEU A 251 -8.30 -23.19 -4.19
CA LEU A 251 -8.68 -22.88 -2.80
C LEU A 251 -9.70 -21.75 -2.73
N GLY A 252 -9.53 -20.69 -3.55
CA GLY A 252 -10.47 -19.59 -3.62
C GLY A 252 -11.86 -20.03 -4.12
N LEU A 253 -11.89 -20.79 -5.22
CA LEU A 253 -13.14 -21.34 -5.79
C LEU A 253 -13.77 -22.38 -4.87
N GLY A 254 -12.99 -23.27 -4.29
CA GLY A 254 -13.46 -24.29 -3.35
C GLY A 254 -14.02 -23.67 -2.06
N GLY A 255 -13.35 -22.66 -1.51
CA GLY A 255 -13.85 -21.89 -0.38
C GLY A 255 -15.16 -21.17 -0.71
N LEU A 256 -15.26 -20.56 -1.89
CA LEU A 256 -16.48 -19.92 -2.37
C LEU A 256 -17.63 -20.92 -2.51
N ALA A 257 -17.38 -22.08 -3.12
CA ALA A 257 -18.36 -23.15 -3.28
C ALA A 257 -18.82 -23.71 -1.92
N ALA A 258 -17.90 -23.91 -0.98
CA ALA A 258 -18.22 -24.36 0.36
C ALA A 258 -19.12 -23.35 1.11
N LEU A 259 -18.83 -22.05 0.96
CA LEU A 259 -19.67 -20.99 1.53
C LEU A 259 -21.06 -20.94 0.91
N LEU A 260 -21.17 -21.09 -0.41
CA LEU A 260 -22.45 -21.15 -1.13
C LEU A 260 -23.28 -22.39 -0.79
N ALA A 261 -22.63 -23.47 -0.37
CA ALA A 261 -23.29 -24.71 0.03
C ALA A 261 -23.81 -24.71 1.48
N LEU A 262 -23.62 -23.63 2.24
CA LEU A 262 -24.12 -23.48 3.62
C LEU A 262 -25.45 -22.69 3.61
N PRO A 263 -26.62 -23.35 3.52
CA PRO A 263 -27.91 -22.66 3.52
C PRO A 263 -28.18 -21.99 4.87
N GLY A 264 -28.65 -20.73 4.83
CA GLY A 264 -29.21 -20.05 5.99
C GLY A 264 -28.21 -19.56 7.04
N VAL A 265 -26.90 -19.60 6.78
CA VAL A 265 -25.92 -19.07 7.72
C VAL A 265 -25.67 -17.58 7.42
N ASP A 266 -26.23 -16.71 8.27
CA ASP A 266 -25.78 -15.33 8.37
C ASP A 266 -24.40 -15.33 9.05
N LEU A 267 -23.36 -15.53 8.24
CA LEU A 267 -21.99 -15.67 8.74
C LEU A 267 -21.44 -14.35 9.33
N GLY A 268 -22.19 -13.24 9.26
CA GLY A 268 -21.69 -11.90 9.59
C GLY A 268 -20.49 -11.49 8.74
N LEU A 269 -20.28 -12.17 7.61
CA LEU A 269 -19.17 -11.94 6.70
C LEU A 269 -19.59 -10.91 5.66
N ARG A 270 -19.47 -9.63 6.04
CA ARG A 270 -19.78 -8.46 5.21
C ARG A 270 -19.21 -8.51 3.79
N THR A 271 -18.09 -9.22 3.59
CA THR A 271 -17.46 -9.32 2.26
C THR A 271 -18.30 -10.20 1.33
N LEU A 272 -18.88 -11.28 1.86
CA LEU A 272 -19.73 -12.20 1.11
C LEU A 272 -21.10 -11.58 0.84
N GLU A 273 -21.70 -10.91 1.84
CA GLU A 273 -22.92 -10.12 1.64
C GLU A 273 -22.77 -9.13 0.50
N ARG A 274 -21.63 -8.43 0.45
CA ARG A 274 -21.32 -7.53 -0.66
C ARG A 274 -21.06 -8.27 -1.95
N LEU A 275 -20.42 -9.44 -1.97
CA LEU A 275 -20.15 -10.15 -3.22
C LEU A 275 -21.41 -10.77 -3.86
N PHE A 276 -22.37 -11.19 -3.04
CA PHE A 276 -23.55 -11.96 -3.48
C PHE A 276 -24.89 -11.20 -3.38
N GLY A 277 -24.90 -9.98 -2.84
CA GLY A 277 -26.09 -9.13 -2.83
C GLY A 277 -26.61 -8.76 -4.23
N ASP A 278 -27.89 -8.37 -4.30
CA ASP A 278 -28.58 -8.07 -5.56
C ASP A 278 -27.87 -6.98 -6.40
N PRO A 279 -27.40 -7.31 -7.62
CA PRO A 279 -26.77 -6.35 -8.52
C PRO A 279 -27.74 -5.29 -9.06
N ALA A 280 -29.04 -5.61 -9.16
CA ALA A 280 -30.05 -4.76 -9.81
C ALA A 280 -30.42 -3.54 -8.98
N THR A 281 -30.27 -3.60 -7.66
CA THR A 281 -30.48 -2.49 -6.72
C THR A 281 -29.20 -1.70 -6.42
N ALA A 282 -28.06 -2.14 -6.93
CA ALA A 282 -26.76 -1.55 -6.66
C ALA A 282 -25.94 -1.37 -7.93
N THR A 283 -26.32 -0.42 -8.81
CA THR A 283 -25.29 0.25 -9.63
C THR A 283 -24.25 0.73 -8.62
N PRO A 284 -23.02 0.18 -8.61
CA PRO A 284 -22.06 0.55 -7.59
C PRO A 284 -21.90 2.06 -7.70
N ALA A 285 -22.21 2.82 -6.64
CA ALA A 285 -22.10 4.29 -6.66
C ALA A 285 -20.76 4.76 -7.25
N ARG A 286 -19.72 3.92 -7.11
CA ARG A 286 -18.44 4.00 -7.81
C ARG A 286 -18.51 4.16 -9.34
N LEU A 287 -19.26 3.32 -10.05
CA LEU A 287 -19.36 3.41 -11.52
C LEU A 287 -20.02 4.72 -11.94
N ILE A 288 -21.01 5.20 -11.19
CA ILE A 288 -21.63 6.51 -11.41
C ILE A 288 -20.57 7.62 -11.22
N LEU A 289 -19.85 7.60 -10.10
CA LEU A 289 -18.79 8.58 -9.82
C LEU A 289 -17.66 8.54 -10.85
N TRP A 290 -17.33 7.36 -11.41
CA TRP A 290 -16.35 7.23 -12.48
C TRP A 290 -16.86 7.78 -13.80
N GLY A 291 -18.14 7.54 -14.13
CA GLY A 291 -18.80 8.14 -15.28
C GLY A 291 -18.82 9.66 -15.20
N GLU A 292 -19.19 10.21 -14.04
CA GLU A 292 -19.16 11.65 -13.77
C GLU A 292 -17.74 12.23 -13.84
N ALA A 293 -16.73 11.52 -13.31
CA ALA A 293 -15.35 11.95 -13.42
C ALA A 293 -14.87 12.03 -14.87
N LEU A 294 -15.24 11.06 -15.71
CA LEU A 294 -14.92 11.07 -17.14
C LEU A 294 -15.65 12.20 -17.88
N ARG A 295 -16.94 12.41 -17.58
CA ARG A 295 -17.74 13.51 -18.15
C ARG A 295 -17.11 14.86 -17.84
N TRP A 296 -16.84 15.13 -16.56
CA TRP A 296 -16.21 16.39 -16.14
C TRP A 296 -14.78 16.55 -16.66
N ALA A 297 -14.03 15.45 -16.79
CA ALA A 297 -12.70 15.52 -17.38
C ALA A 297 -12.74 15.95 -18.84
N ALA A 298 -13.74 15.51 -19.60
CA ALA A 298 -13.95 15.93 -20.98
C ALA A 298 -14.36 17.41 -21.06
N GLU A 299 -15.26 17.86 -20.17
CA GLU A 299 -15.71 19.26 -20.12
C GLU A 299 -14.60 20.23 -19.68
N ALA A 300 -13.73 19.81 -18.75
CA ALA A 300 -12.64 20.63 -18.23
C ALA A 300 -11.31 20.45 -19.01
N ALA A 301 -11.32 19.71 -20.12
CA ALA A 301 -10.13 19.50 -20.92
C ALA A 301 -9.59 20.83 -21.51
N PRO A 302 -8.26 20.98 -21.67
CA PRO A 302 -7.23 19.99 -21.34
C PRO A 302 -6.72 20.06 -19.90
N TRP A 303 -7.11 21.07 -19.11
CA TRP A 303 -6.43 21.43 -17.86
C TRP A 303 -7.03 20.79 -16.60
N GLY A 304 -8.25 20.27 -16.69
CA GLY A 304 -8.97 19.69 -15.55
C GLY A 304 -9.61 20.75 -14.65
N LEU A 305 -10.39 20.27 -13.68
CA LEU A 305 -11.17 21.11 -12.76
C LEU A 305 -10.33 21.85 -11.71
N GLY A 306 -9.05 21.51 -11.58
CA GLY A 306 -8.21 21.92 -10.45
C GLY A 306 -8.30 20.93 -9.29
N THR A 307 -7.22 20.86 -8.50
CA THR A 307 -7.06 19.86 -7.42
C THR A 307 -8.16 20.00 -6.36
N GLY A 308 -8.89 18.93 -6.11
CA GLY A 308 -10.05 18.89 -5.22
C GLY A 308 -11.36 19.45 -5.79
N GLY A 309 -11.39 19.92 -7.05
CA GLY A 309 -12.57 20.57 -7.64
C GLY A 309 -13.72 19.63 -8.04
N PHE A 310 -13.48 18.32 -8.07
CA PHE A 310 -14.44 17.35 -8.61
C PHE A 310 -15.80 17.34 -7.89
N THR A 311 -15.82 17.31 -6.55
CA THR A 311 -17.07 17.09 -5.80
C THR A 311 -18.05 18.26 -5.96
N LEU A 312 -17.54 19.49 -6.07
CA LEU A 312 -18.34 20.67 -6.35
C LEU A 312 -18.89 20.66 -7.78
N ALA A 313 -18.06 20.31 -8.76
CA ALA A 313 -18.51 20.18 -10.14
C ALA A 313 -19.59 19.09 -10.26
N ALA A 314 -19.40 17.96 -9.59
CA ALA A 314 -20.38 16.87 -9.54
C ALA A 314 -21.67 17.20 -8.75
N GLY A 315 -21.81 18.41 -8.21
CA GLY A 315 -23.02 18.83 -7.47
C GLY A 315 -23.15 18.21 -6.08
N THR A 316 -22.08 17.63 -5.56
CA THR A 316 -22.05 16.92 -4.26
C THR A 316 -21.46 17.76 -3.11
N GLY A 317 -21.22 19.06 -3.34
CA GLY A 317 -20.60 19.94 -2.35
C GLY A 317 -19.11 19.63 -2.15
N ASP A 318 -18.61 19.84 -0.94
CA ASP A 318 -17.23 19.54 -0.54
C ASP A 318 -17.08 18.14 0.11
N ASP A 319 -18.02 17.22 -0.13
CA ASP A 319 -17.96 15.86 0.44
C ASP A 319 -16.89 15.02 -0.28
N ARG A 320 -15.67 15.04 0.27
CA ARG A 320 -14.52 14.26 -0.22
C ARG A 320 -14.80 12.76 -0.32
N SER A 321 -15.74 12.22 0.47
CA SER A 321 -16.09 10.79 0.39
C SER A 321 -16.71 10.40 -0.95
N LEU A 322 -17.26 11.37 -1.68
CA LEU A 322 -17.90 11.21 -2.98
C LEU A 322 -16.95 11.46 -4.16
N HIS A 323 -15.64 11.51 -3.94
CA HIS A 323 -14.66 11.47 -5.05
C HIS A 323 -14.74 10.17 -5.88
N PRO A 324 -14.14 10.10 -7.08
CA PRO A 324 -14.07 8.85 -7.84
C PRO A 324 -13.27 7.76 -7.11
N HIS A 325 -12.31 8.15 -6.24
CA HIS A 325 -11.39 7.25 -5.53
C HIS A 325 -10.75 6.20 -6.46
N ASN A 326 -10.39 6.68 -7.65
CA ASN A 326 -9.55 6.00 -8.61
C ASN A 326 -8.46 6.99 -8.97
N HIS A 327 -7.23 6.67 -8.61
CA HIS A 327 -6.11 7.59 -8.64
C HIS A 327 -5.78 8.11 -10.04
N ALA A 328 -6.07 7.34 -11.10
CA ALA A 328 -5.88 7.76 -12.49
C ALA A 328 -7.01 8.67 -12.98
N LEU A 329 -8.27 8.32 -12.66
CA LEU A 329 -9.42 9.17 -12.98
C LEU A 329 -9.36 10.50 -12.25
N GLU A 330 -8.86 10.51 -11.00
CA GLU A 330 -8.65 11.72 -10.23
C GLU A 330 -7.58 12.61 -10.86
N ALA A 331 -6.45 12.02 -11.29
CA ALA A 331 -5.40 12.75 -11.99
C ALA A 331 -5.90 13.36 -13.31
N LEU A 332 -6.79 12.65 -14.00
CA LEU A 332 -7.44 13.11 -15.23
C LEU A 332 -8.46 14.23 -14.97
N VAL A 333 -9.39 14.07 -14.03
CA VAL A 333 -10.47 15.04 -13.83
C VAL A 333 -10.00 16.30 -13.12
N GLU A 334 -9.07 16.18 -12.17
CA GLU A 334 -8.55 17.33 -11.40
C GLU A 334 -7.35 17.98 -12.08
N GLY A 335 -6.45 17.17 -12.66
CA GLY A 335 -5.23 17.65 -13.32
C GLY A 335 -5.29 17.68 -14.86
N GLY A 336 -6.40 17.27 -15.47
CA GLY A 336 -6.54 17.25 -16.93
C GLY A 336 -5.64 16.23 -17.62
N LEU A 337 -5.44 16.43 -18.93
CA LEU A 337 -4.54 15.61 -19.73
C LEU A 337 -3.08 15.68 -19.25
N PRO A 338 -2.52 16.85 -18.84
CA PRO A 338 -1.18 16.91 -18.26
C PRO A 338 -1.07 16.08 -16.99
N GLY A 339 -2.07 16.15 -16.10
CA GLY A 339 -2.12 15.37 -14.87
C GLY A 339 -2.12 13.86 -15.14
N LEU A 340 -2.97 13.39 -16.07
CA LEU A 340 -3.00 11.99 -16.46
C LEU A 340 -1.69 11.53 -17.11
N LEU A 341 -1.10 12.33 -18.01
CA LEU A 341 0.16 11.98 -18.65
C LEU A 341 1.29 11.82 -17.64
N LEU A 342 1.43 12.77 -16.71
CA LEU A 342 2.42 12.72 -15.64
C LEU A 342 2.15 11.55 -14.70
N TRP A 343 0.88 11.22 -14.43
CA TRP A 343 0.49 10.04 -13.67
C TRP A 343 0.90 8.74 -14.36
N LEU A 344 0.66 8.61 -15.67
CA LEU A 344 1.05 7.43 -16.47
C LEU A 344 2.58 7.28 -16.50
N LEU A 345 3.32 8.37 -16.66
CA LEU A 345 4.79 8.35 -16.65
C LEU A 345 5.35 8.00 -15.26
N ALA A 346 4.73 8.49 -14.18
CA ALA A 346 5.16 8.19 -12.82
C ALA A 346 4.81 6.74 -12.41
N PHE A 347 3.52 6.41 -12.39
CA PHE A 347 3.02 5.13 -11.88
C PHE A 347 3.14 4.02 -12.93
N GLY A 348 2.69 4.26 -14.16
CA GLY A 348 2.84 3.31 -15.27
C GLY A 348 4.32 3.08 -15.61
N GLY A 349 5.12 4.14 -15.66
CA GLY A 349 6.57 4.06 -15.83
C GLY A 349 7.27 3.28 -14.71
N ALA A 350 6.89 3.48 -13.45
CA ALA A 350 7.41 2.69 -12.33
C ALA A 350 7.04 1.20 -12.43
N VAL A 351 5.82 0.86 -12.86
CA VAL A 351 5.40 -0.53 -13.10
C VAL A 351 6.22 -1.15 -14.23
N ALA A 352 6.33 -0.47 -15.37
CA ALA A 352 7.13 -0.93 -16.50
C ALA A 352 8.61 -1.14 -16.12
N LEU A 353 9.18 -0.21 -15.37
CA LEU A 353 10.53 -0.29 -14.83
C LEU A 353 10.66 -1.47 -13.86
N ALA A 354 9.72 -1.66 -12.94
CA ALA A 354 9.75 -2.76 -11.99
C ALA A 354 9.70 -4.12 -12.69
N ILE A 355 8.88 -4.28 -13.73
CA ILE A 355 8.84 -5.49 -14.56
C ILE A 355 10.20 -5.72 -15.25
N GLY A 356 10.76 -4.68 -15.88
CA GLY A 356 12.05 -4.79 -16.58
C GLY A 356 13.24 -5.04 -15.65
N LEU A 357 13.17 -4.57 -14.41
CA LEU A 357 14.22 -4.77 -13.40
C LEU A 357 14.03 -6.00 -12.53
N ALA A 358 12.85 -6.62 -12.49
CA ALA A 358 12.56 -7.78 -11.64
C ALA A 358 13.57 -8.93 -11.84
N TRP A 359 14.00 -9.15 -13.08
CA TRP A 359 15.01 -10.16 -13.45
C TRP A 359 16.45 -9.76 -13.15
N ARG A 360 16.70 -8.48 -12.83
CA ARG A 360 18.04 -7.92 -12.57
C ARG A 360 18.32 -7.70 -11.09
N VAL A 361 17.39 -8.08 -10.22
CA VAL A 361 17.50 -7.98 -8.76
C VAL A 361 17.31 -9.36 -8.14
N ALA A 362 17.69 -9.51 -6.87
CA ALA A 362 17.46 -10.76 -6.15
C ALA A 362 15.94 -11.13 -6.18
N PRO A 363 15.57 -12.35 -6.60
CA PRO A 363 14.16 -12.76 -6.75
C PRO A 363 13.31 -12.51 -5.49
N GLY A 364 13.85 -12.81 -4.31
CA GLY A 364 13.16 -12.56 -3.04
C GLY A 364 12.94 -11.08 -2.73
N ARG A 365 13.74 -10.17 -3.27
CA ARG A 365 13.53 -8.72 -3.13
C ARG A 365 12.37 -8.26 -4.01
N ALA A 366 12.39 -8.62 -5.30
CA ALA A 366 11.30 -8.33 -6.23
C ALA A 366 9.96 -8.87 -5.74
N ALA A 367 9.95 -10.12 -5.25
CA ALA A 367 8.75 -10.75 -4.74
C ALA A 367 8.19 -10.05 -3.48
N ARG A 368 9.04 -9.63 -2.53
CA ARG A 368 8.58 -8.88 -1.35
C ARG A 368 8.03 -7.51 -1.72
N VAL A 369 8.67 -6.81 -2.66
CA VAL A 369 8.12 -5.55 -3.19
C VAL A 369 6.75 -5.80 -3.82
N ALA A 370 6.61 -6.82 -4.68
CA ALA A 370 5.33 -7.18 -5.28
C ALA A 370 4.24 -7.53 -4.25
N ALA A 371 4.57 -8.28 -3.20
CA ALA A 371 3.63 -8.62 -2.13
C ALA A 371 3.08 -7.38 -1.40
N LEU A 372 3.87 -6.31 -1.33
CA LEU A 372 3.51 -5.05 -0.68
C LEU A 372 2.82 -4.07 -1.62
N THR A 373 3.13 -4.12 -2.93
CA THR A 373 2.65 -3.11 -3.89
C THR A 373 1.45 -3.56 -4.69
N LEU A 374 1.25 -4.87 -4.96
CA LEU A 374 0.08 -5.35 -5.70
C LEU A 374 -1.24 -5.03 -4.98
N PRO A 375 -1.39 -5.27 -3.65
CA PRO A 375 -2.62 -4.88 -2.94
C PRO A 375 -2.84 -3.36 -2.93
N VAL A 376 -1.76 -2.58 -2.83
CA VAL A 376 -1.80 -1.11 -2.85
C VAL A 376 -2.22 -0.60 -4.23
N ALA A 377 -1.69 -1.18 -5.31
CA ALA A 377 -2.02 -0.81 -6.68
C ALA A 377 -3.50 -1.05 -7.00
N LEU A 378 -4.05 -2.20 -6.57
CA LEU A 378 -5.48 -2.45 -6.68
C LEU A 378 -6.28 -1.40 -5.91
N THR A 379 -5.87 -1.13 -4.66
CA THR A 379 -6.53 -0.16 -3.79
C THR A 379 -6.51 1.26 -4.39
N ALA A 380 -5.40 1.65 -5.04
CA ALA A 380 -5.28 2.91 -5.76
C ALA A 380 -6.31 3.08 -6.89
N MET A 381 -6.69 1.98 -7.54
CA MET A 381 -7.64 2.02 -8.67
C MET A 381 -9.11 2.02 -8.24
N VAL A 382 -9.42 1.65 -7.00
CA VAL A 382 -10.82 1.44 -6.59
C VAL A 382 -11.22 2.11 -5.28
N SER A 383 -10.26 2.59 -4.49
CA SER A 383 -10.52 2.90 -3.09
C SER A 383 -9.70 4.02 -2.47
N THR A 384 -8.84 4.73 -3.21
CA THR A 384 -8.07 5.84 -2.65
C THR A 384 -8.00 7.03 -3.59
N ASP A 385 -7.61 8.17 -3.02
CA ASP A 385 -7.37 9.42 -3.73
C ASP A 385 -5.87 9.68 -3.97
N LEU A 386 -5.56 10.75 -4.72
CA LEU A 386 -4.19 11.19 -5.02
C LEU A 386 -3.39 11.59 -3.77
N GLY A 387 -4.08 12.01 -2.70
CA GLY A 387 -3.47 12.37 -1.42
C GLY A 387 -3.03 11.16 -0.59
N ASN A 388 -3.36 9.94 -1.01
CA ASN A 388 -3.12 8.77 -0.19
C ASN A 388 -1.63 8.41 -0.09
N ARG A 389 -1.04 8.68 1.08
CA ARG A 389 0.35 8.38 1.41
C ARG A 389 0.80 6.94 1.11
N MET A 390 -0.09 5.97 1.21
CA MET A 390 0.25 4.56 1.00
C MET A 390 0.59 4.26 -0.46
N VAL A 391 -0.06 4.96 -1.39
CA VAL A 391 0.16 4.83 -2.83
C VAL A 391 1.52 5.42 -3.19
N TRP A 392 1.88 6.56 -2.63
CA TRP A 392 3.21 7.17 -2.78
C TRP A 392 4.32 6.30 -2.18
N PHE A 393 4.10 5.70 -1.02
CA PHE A 393 5.04 4.72 -0.45
C PHE A 393 5.18 3.48 -1.34
N GLY A 394 4.07 2.96 -1.87
CA GLY A 394 4.06 1.85 -2.82
C GLY A 394 4.83 2.16 -4.11
N LEU A 395 4.67 3.38 -4.64
CA LEU A 395 5.45 3.88 -5.77
C LEU A 395 6.95 3.89 -5.45
N GLY A 396 7.32 4.38 -4.26
CA GLY A 396 8.69 4.36 -3.76
C GLY A 396 9.27 2.95 -3.68
N LEU A 397 8.50 1.99 -3.15
CA LEU A 397 8.90 0.58 -3.08
C LEU A 397 9.13 -0.02 -4.48
N LEU A 398 8.26 0.26 -5.47
CA LEU A 398 8.44 -0.20 -6.85
C LEU A 398 9.73 0.36 -7.46
N LEU A 399 9.92 1.69 -7.36
CA LEU A 399 11.10 2.37 -7.87
C LEU A 399 12.38 1.93 -7.15
N SER A 400 12.27 1.47 -5.90
CA SER A 400 13.43 0.99 -5.14
C SER A 400 14.19 -0.10 -5.88
N LEU A 401 13.55 -0.91 -6.74
CA LEU A 401 14.21 -1.95 -7.53
C LEU A 401 15.34 -1.42 -8.44
N GLY A 402 15.30 -0.14 -8.81
CA GLY A 402 16.39 0.53 -9.53
C GLY A 402 17.50 1.13 -8.66
N MET A 403 17.43 0.93 -7.34
CA MET A 403 18.36 1.46 -6.36
C MET A 403 18.87 0.36 -5.42
N GLU A 404 20.12 0.49 -4.97
CA GLU A 404 20.74 -0.42 -4.01
C GLU A 404 21.52 0.35 -2.94
N ALA A 405 21.32 -0.01 -1.67
CA ALA A 405 22.10 0.50 -0.54
C ALA A 405 23.31 -0.40 -0.29
N ARG A 406 24.52 0.15 -0.40
CA ARG A 406 25.78 -0.54 -0.07
C ARG A 406 26.38 -0.02 1.23
N PRO A 407 27.01 -0.87 2.06
CA PRO A 407 27.79 -0.42 3.19
C PRO A 407 28.92 0.52 2.76
N ILE A 408 29.19 1.57 3.54
CA ILE A 408 30.41 2.36 3.38
C ILE A 408 31.59 1.50 3.82
N PRO A 409 32.63 1.31 2.98
CA PRO A 409 33.84 0.59 3.39
C PRO A 409 34.45 1.26 4.62
N PRO A 410 35.01 0.51 5.59
CA PRO A 410 35.83 1.14 6.62
C PRO A 410 36.92 1.95 5.92
N MET A 411 37.09 3.22 6.30
CA MET A 411 38.22 4.00 5.81
C MET A 411 39.48 3.18 6.13
N ALA A 412 40.24 2.81 5.10
CA ALA A 412 41.53 2.20 5.34
C ALA A 412 42.28 3.18 6.23
N THR A 413 42.58 2.78 7.46
CA THR A 413 43.51 3.51 8.29
C THR A 413 44.82 3.40 7.54
N GLU A 414 45.16 4.41 6.74
CA GLU A 414 46.50 4.53 6.17
C GLU A 414 47.44 4.41 7.36
N GLY A 415 48.15 3.28 7.42
CA GLY A 415 49.22 3.12 8.39
C GLY A 415 50.21 4.25 8.16
N PRO A 416 50.88 4.75 9.21
CA PRO A 416 51.90 5.77 9.04
C PRO A 416 52.90 5.24 8.01
N HIS A 417 53.01 5.92 6.86
CA HIS A 417 54.13 5.75 5.96
C HIS A 417 55.37 6.19 6.75
N VAL A 418 56.11 5.21 7.26
CA VAL A 418 57.41 5.39 7.92
C VAL A 418 58.47 5.63 6.86
#